data_AF-A0A9P1DNB2-F1
#
_entry.id   AF-A0A9P1DNB2-F1
#
_cell.length_a   1.000
_cell.length_b   1.000
_cell.length_c   1.000
_cell.angle_alpha   90.00
_cell.angle_beta   90.00
_cell.angle_gamma   90.00
#
_symmetry.space_group_name_H-M   'P 1'
#
loop_
_entity.id
_entity.type
_entity.pdbx_description
1 polymer ?
#
loop_
_entity_poly.entity_id
_entity_poly.type
_entity_poly.pdbx_seq_one_letter_code
_entity_poly.pdbx_strand_id
1 'polypeptide(L)'
;MASKRRFGIGAKKNRNEALPSSQVDDHIAALRAFVQEHKNKRKPARSSGKLRVFADCAGIGSETIALGLLGFREQDFEFVGGTEIDSTKQCMLQAVHKAFKLSTKKEQLQRDIFDRSLEIAFRFPKPLKCPRLSSFLDTGRIGNYKADLASYEERHGASIWNETLVLDIGASPSWQSKMHGLCPCLIRTRCKQKGYYLPKQRRLLDGVECARFQGVPAELYRRMLSNVMRKTNHTTEEGAEKQIMGALGDSMSVNVLMRILPRALKAASLWPASLKFKDPWAESSDLASLSDRLFEAAFRDD
;
A
#
# COMPACT_ATOMS: atom_id res chain seq x y z
N MET A 1 -18.20 30.26 -48.23
CA MET A 1 -18.29 29.10 -47.32
C MET A 1 -16.96 28.92 -46.60
N ALA A 2 -17.04 28.53 -45.32
CA ALA A 2 -16.04 28.79 -44.29
C ALA A 2 -14.76 27.93 -44.33
N SER A 3 -13.67 28.59 -43.93
CA SER A 3 -12.38 28.04 -43.52
C SER A 3 -12.51 26.96 -42.44
N LYS A 4 -11.79 25.85 -42.59
CA LYS A 4 -11.40 24.95 -41.49
C LYS A 4 -9.94 24.56 -41.63
N ARG A 5 -9.04 25.36 -41.05
CA ARG A 5 -7.68 24.93 -40.68
C ARG A 5 -7.79 23.93 -39.53
N ARG A 6 -7.41 22.66 -39.76
CA ARG A 6 -7.12 21.70 -38.68
C ARG A 6 -5.65 21.85 -38.31
N PHE A 7 -5.37 22.49 -37.17
CA PHE A 7 -4.08 22.39 -36.49
C PHE A 7 -3.98 21.02 -35.84
N GLY A 8 -3.28 20.09 -36.49
CA GLY A 8 -2.82 18.85 -35.86
C GLY A 8 -1.56 19.16 -35.05
N ILE A 9 -1.70 19.33 -33.73
CA ILE A 9 -0.55 19.31 -32.81
C ILE A 9 -0.17 17.84 -32.65
N GLY A 10 0.75 17.37 -33.48
CA GLY A 10 1.41 16.09 -33.28
C GLY A 10 2.29 16.18 -32.03
N ALA A 11 1.80 15.65 -30.91
CA ALA A 11 2.62 15.43 -29.73
C ALA A 11 3.70 14.40 -30.08
N LYS A 12 4.92 14.87 -30.37
CA LYS A 12 6.10 14.02 -30.48
C LYS A 12 6.34 13.40 -29.10
N LYS A 13 6.09 12.09 -28.97
CA LYS A 13 6.59 11.28 -27.87
C LYS A 13 8.11 11.37 -27.89
N ASN A 14 8.71 12.16 -27.01
CA ASN A 14 10.12 12.03 -26.69
C ASN A 14 10.32 10.64 -26.10
N ARG A 15 10.86 9.73 -26.92
CA ARG A 15 11.46 8.50 -26.43
C ARG A 15 12.63 8.91 -25.53
N ASN A 16 12.65 8.40 -24.31
CA ASN A 16 13.79 8.50 -23.41
C ASN A 16 15.04 8.01 -24.15
N GLU A 17 15.86 8.94 -24.61
CA GLU A 17 17.23 8.62 -24.99
C GLU A 17 17.93 8.17 -23.71
N ALA A 18 18.44 6.94 -23.71
CA ALA A 18 19.23 6.44 -22.60
C ALA A 18 20.40 7.40 -22.36
N LEU A 19 20.65 7.74 -21.10
CA LEU A 19 21.80 8.57 -20.73
C LEU A 19 23.07 7.96 -21.33
N PRO A 20 23.94 8.76 -21.97
CA PRO A 20 25.21 8.27 -22.50
C PRO A 20 25.99 7.54 -21.42
N SER A 21 26.50 6.34 -21.71
CA SER A 21 27.20 5.50 -20.71
C SER A 21 28.32 6.26 -19.98
N SER A 22 28.97 7.21 -20.66
CA SER A 22 30.00 8.07 -20.06
C SER A 22 29.51 8.91 -18.89
N GLN A 23 28.27 9.45 -18.94
CA GLN A 23 27.70 10.20 -17.81
C GLN A 23 27.43 9.29 -16.61
N VAL A 24 26.99 8.05 -16.87
CA VAL A 24 26.76 7.06 -15.82
C VAL A 24 28.09 6.69 -15.15
N ASP A 25 29.13 6.48 -15.95
CA ASP A 25 30.48 6.17 -15.47
C ASP A 25 31.08 7.32 -14.64
N ASP A 26 30.89 8.57 -15.07
CA ASP A 26 31.32 9.77 -14.33
C ASP A 26 30.62 9.86 -12.96
N HIS A 27 29.31 9.58 -12.91
CA HIS A 27 28.56 9.55 -11.65
C HIS A 27 29.03 8.41 -10.73
N ILE A 28 29.35 7.23 -11.28
CA ILE A 28 29.92 6.12 -10.51
C ILE A 28 31.29 6.49 -9.95
N ALA A 29 32.14 7.16 -10.74
CA ALA A 29 33.46 7.62 -10.30
C ALA A 29 33.35 8.66 -9.18
N ALA A 30 32.46 9.65 -9.32
CA ALA A 30 32.21 10.66 -8.31
C ALA A 30 31.71 10.04 -6.98
N LEU A 31 30.80 9.06 -7.05
CA LEU A 31 30.32 8.34 -5.87
C LEU A 31 31.45 7.56 -5.17
N ARG A 32 32.31 6.88 -5.93
CA ARG A 32 33.47 6.16 -5.38
C ARG A 32 34.44 7.10 -4.66
N ALA A 33 34.73 8.27 -5.26
CA ALA A 33 35.58 9.29 -4.65
C ALA A 33 34.98 9.82 -3.34
N PHE A 34 33.68 10.13 -3.34
CA PHE A 34 32.97 10.59 -2.16
C PHE A 34 33.01 9.58 -1.01
N VAL A 35 32.79 8.29 -1.30
CA VAL A 35 32.87 7.20 -0.31
C VAL A 35 34.28 7.07 0.26
N GLN A 36 35.32 7.16 -0.58
CA GLN A 36 36.71 7.08 -0.11
C GLN A 36 37.11 8.25 0.79
N GLU A 37 36.63 9.46 0.49
CA GLU A 37 36.89 10.65 1.28
C GLU A 37 36.21 10.59 2.66
N HIS A 38 35.01 10.01 2.74
CA HIS A 38 34.17 10.06 3.94
C HIS A 38 34.23 8.79 4.80
N LYS A 39 34.85 7.70 4.34
CA LYS A 39 34.88 6.39 5.03
C LYS A 39 35.43 6.41 6.47
N ASN A 40 36.27 7.39 6.80
CA ASN A 40 36.96 7.48 8.10
C ASN A 40 36.64 8.78 8.86
N LYS A 41 35.69 9.60 8.39
CA LYS A 41 35.33 10.85 9.08
C LYS A 41 34.51 10.54 10.33
N ARG A 42 34.85 11.18 11.46
CA ARG A 42 34.14 11.04 12.74
C ARG A 42 32.72 11.60 12.62
N LYS A 43 31.75 10.91 13.20
CA LYS A 43 30.32 11.24 13.08
C LYS A 43 29.98 12.66 13.55
N PRO A 44 29.09 13.39 12.84
CA PRO A 44 28.36 14.48 13.45
C PRO A 44 27.35 13.93 14.47
N ALA A 45 27.09 14.71 15.52
CA ALA A 45 26.10 14.37 16.53
C ALA A 45 24.70 14.26 15.92
N ARG A 46 23.88 13.33 16.43
CA ARG A 46 22.47 13.18 16.08
C ARG A 46 21.73 14.51 16.32
N SER A 47 21.16 15.09 15.27
CA SER A 47 20.20 16.17 15.45
C SER A 47 18.87 15.59 15.95
N SER A 48 18.38 16.13 17.05
CA SER A 48 16.97 16.04 17.42
C SER A 48 16.14 16.62 16.27
N GLY A 49 15.35 15.79 15.58
CA GLY A 49 14.54 16.21 14.45
C GLY A 49 13.48 15.17 14.06
N LYS A 50 12.42 15.63 13.39
CA LYS A 50 11.35 14.78 12.87
C LYS A 50 11.86 13.88 11.74
N LEU A 51 11.33 12.67 11.64
CA LEU A 51 11.56 11.80 10.48
C LEU A 51 10.94 12.42 9.23
N ARG A 52 11.76 12.72 8.23
CA ARG A 52 11.33 13.30 6.95
C ARG A 52 10.98 12.19 5.96
N VAL A 53 9.68 12.01 5.67
CA VAL A 53 9.15 10.91 4.85
C VAL A 53 8.78 11.41 3.45
N PHE A 54 9.28 10.72 2.42
CA PHE A 54 8.97 10.97 1.02
C PHE A 54 8.59 9.65 0.36
N ALA A 55 7.53 9.64 -0.44
CA ALA A 55 7.06 8.45 -1.14
C ALA A 55 6.73 8.73 -2.60
N ASP A 56 7.08 7.84 -3.51
CA ASP A 56 6.57 7.86 -4.88
C ASP A 56 5.24 7.08 -4.98
N CYS A 57 4.31 7.56 -5.82
CA CYS A 57 3.01 6.92 -6.07
C CYS A 57 2.12 6.69 -4.80
N ALA A 58 1.27 5.65 -4.85
CA ALA A 58 0.19 5.34 -3.90
C ALA A 58 0.67 4.96 -2.48
N GLY A 59 1.99 4.84 -2.30
CA GLY A 59 2.61 4.24 -1.11
C GLY A 59 2.43 5.05 0.16
N ILE A 60 2.40 6.36 0.05
CA ILE A 60 2.32 7.32 1.16
C ILE A 60 1.17 7.07 2.14
N GLY A 61 -0.02 6.68 1.67
CA GLY A 61 -1.13 6.32 2.55
C GLY A 61 -0.83 5.06 3.38
N SER A 62 -0.26 4.05 2.72
CA SER A 62 0.10 2.77 3.35
C SER A 62 1.28 2.95 4.33
N GLU A 63 2.25 3.78 3.98
CA GLU A 63 3.40 4.14 4.82
C GLU A 63 2.97 4.91 6.06
N THR A 64 2.07 5.88 5.93
CA THR A 64 1.54 6.62 7.08
C THR A 64 0.81 5.68 8.04
N ILE A 65 -0.04 4.78 7.52
CA ILE A 65 -0.73 3.77 8.34
C ILE A 65 0.31 2.91 9.06
N ALA A 66 1.35 2.44 8.36
CA ALA A 66 2.40 1.63 8.95
C ALA A 66 3.15 2.37 10.07
N LEU A 67 3.55 3.62 9.85
CA LEU A 67 4.23 4.45 10.85
C LEU A 67 3.34 4.68 12.09
N GLY A 68 2.08 5.03 11.88
CA GLY A 68 1.12 5.22 12.97
C GLY A 68 0.91 3.96 13.82
N LEU A 69 0.76 2.80 13.17
CA LEU A 69 0.62 1.51 13.87
C LEU A 69 1.91 1.06 14.58
N LEU A 70 3.07 1.60 14.20
CA LEU A 70 4.34 1.42 14.90
C LEU A 70 4.51 2.38 16.10
N GLY A 71 3.52 3.22 16.36
CA GLY A 71 3.52 4.17 17.48
C GLY A 71 4.12 5.54 17.15
N PHE A 72 4.46 5.82 15.88
CA PHE A 72 4.86 7.16 15.48
C PHE A 72 3.63 8.08 15.48
N ARG A 73 3.79 9.28 16.03
CA ARG A 73 2.78 10.33 16.10
C ARG A 73 3.22 11.54 15.26
N GLU A 74 2.36 12.55 15.12
CA GLU A 74 2.62 13.76 14.30
C GLU A 74 3.90 14.53 14.71
N GLN A 75 4.28 14.44 15.98
CA GLN A 75 5.52 15.04 16.46
C GLN A 75 6.78 14.28 16.01
N ASP A 76 6.65 13.02 15.61
CA ASP A 76 7.80 12.14 15.32
C ASP A 76 8.21 12.17 13.85
N PHE A 77 7.31 12.57 12.94
CA PHE A 77 7.58 12.60 11.50
C PHE A 77 6.87 13.74 10.78
N GLU A 78 7.47 14.16 9.67
CA GLU A 78 6.88 15.10 8.71
C GLU A 78 6.92 14.49 7.31
N PHE A 79 5.82 14.63 6.57
CA PHE A 79 5.83 14.30 5.14
C PHE A 79 6.46 15.46 4.37
N VAL A 80 7.53 15.16 3.64
CA VAL A 80 8.33 16.15 2.90
C VAL A 80 8.13 16.07 1.39
N GLY A 81 7.34 15.11 0.93
CA GLY A 81 6.87 15.08 -0.44
C GLY A 81 6.36 13.73 -0.93
N GLY A 82 5.82 13.76 -2.14
CA GLY A 82 5.51 12.57 -2.89
C GLY A 82 4.98 12.87 -4.28
N THR A 83 5.19 11.94 -5.21
CA THR A 83 4.75 12.06 -6.60
C THR A 83 3.44 11.30 -6.78
N GLU A 84 2.33 11.89 -6.31
CA GLU A 84 1.00 11.32 -6.53
C GLU A 84 0.15 12.23 -7.42
N ILE A 85 -0.04 11.80 -8.67
CA ILE A 85 -0.79 12.53 -9.70
C ILE A 85 -2.23 12.00 -9.86
N ASP A 86 -2.54 10.82 -9.30
CA ASP A 86 -3.88 10.25 -9.35
C ASP A 86 -4.75 10.85 -8.23
N SER A 87 -5.84 11.50 -8.63
CA SER A 87 -6.77 12.17 -7.72
C SER A 87 -7.42 11.22 -6.70
N THR A 88 -7.53 9.93 -7.01
CA THR A 88 -8.05 8.91 -6.08
C THR A 88 -7.08 8.66 -4.94
N LYS A 89 -5.78 8.61 -5.26
CA LYS A 89 -4.71 8.34 -4.30
C LYS A 89 -4.41 9.56 -3.44
N GLN A 90 -4.53 10.77 -3.98
CA GLN A 90 -4.52 12.01 -3.20
C GLN A 90 -5.64 12.05 -2.14
N CYS A 91 -6.82 11.50 -2.44
CA CYS A 91 -7.93 11.42 -1.50
C CYS A 91 -7.62 10.46 -0.32
N MET A 92 -7.01 9.30 -0.61
CA MET A 92 -6.55 8.36 0.41
C MET A 92 -5.50 9.00 1.33
N LEU A 93 -4.51 9.69 0.74
CA LEU A 93 -3.45 10.41 1.44
C LEU A 93 -4.02 11.45 2.41
N GLN A 94 -4.99 12.26 1.96
CA GLN A 94 -5.66 13.23 2.82
C GLN A 94 -6.51 12.61 3.94
N ALA A 95 -7.17 11.47 3.67
CA ALA A 95 -7.95 10.75 4.67
C ALA A 95 -7.04 10.18 5.77
N VAL A 96 -5.91 9.62 5.35
CA VAL A 96 -4.90 9.05 6.23
C VAL A 96 -4.20 10.16 7.03
N HIS A 97 -3.71 11.23 6.39
CA HIS A 97 -3.10 12.37 7.11
C HIS A 97 -4.03 12.95 8.18
N LYS A 98 -5.33 13.12 7.87
CA LYS A 98 -6.30 13.57 8.88
C LYS A 98 -6.50 12.58 10.02
N ALA A 99 -6.53 11.28 9.74
CA ALA A 99 -6.64 10.25 10.78
C ALA A 99 -5.43 10.27 11.73
N PHE A 100 -4.27 10.73 11.24
CA PHE A 100 -3.04 10.89 12.01
C PHE A 100 -2.73 12.34 12.41
N LYS A 101 -3.70 13.26 12.29
CA LYS A 101 -3.59 14.71 12.61
C LYS A 101 -2.52 15.48 11.81
N LEU A 102 -1.99 14.92 10.71
CA LEU A 102 -0.94 15.52 9.88
C LEU A 102 -1.45 16.66 8.96
N SER A 103 -0.57 17.64 8.67
CA SER A 103 -0.80 18.73 7.71
C SER A 103 -1.10 18.23 6.29
N THR A 104 -1.98 18.95 5.57
CA THR A 104 -2.43 18.62 4.19
C THR A 104 -2.13 19.71 3.16
N LYS A 105 -1.23 20.67 3.46
CA LYS A 105 -0.95 21.81 2.57
C LYS A 105 -0.07 21.41 1.37
N LYS A 106 -0.46 21.86 0.18
CA LYS A 106 0.11 21.46 -1.12
C LYS A 106 1.54 21.96 -1.32
N GLU A 107 1.94 23.02 -0.63
CA GLU A 107 3.23 23.69 -0.82
C GLU A 107 4.42 22.97 -0.15
N GLN A 108 4.18 21.96 0.69
CA GLN A 108 5.23 21.23 1.43
C GLN A 108 5.73 19.96 0.71
N LEU A 109 5.31 19.74 -0.55
CA LEU A 109 5.37 18.43 -1.22
C LEU A 109 6.61 18.14 -2.08
N GLN A 110 7.63 19.00 -2.11
CA GLN A 110 8.81 18.81 -2.96
C GLN A 110 10.10 19.33 -2.32
N ARG A 111 11.05 18.44 -1.97
CA ARG A 111 12.51 18.67 -1.95
C ARG A 111 13.32 17.38 -1.65
N ASP A 112 14.55 17.38 -2.16
CA ASP A 112 15.47 16.27 -2.45
C ASP A 112 16.10 15.54 -1.23
N ILE A 113 16.59 14.30 -1.44
CA ILE A 113 16.82 13.21 -0.46
C ILE A 113 18.29 12.81 -0.24
N PHE A 114 19.25 13.28 -1.04
CA PHE A 114 20.60 12.72 -1.01
C PHE A 114 21.54 13.37 0.02
N ASP A 115 21.49 12.89 1.28
CA ASP A 115 22.64 12.96 2.20
C ASP A 115 22.44 12.03 3.43
N ARG A 116 22.93 10.78 3.42
CA ARG A 116 22.74 9.82 4.55
C ARG A 116 23.89 8.84 4.76
N SER A 117 24.26 8.61 6.03
CA SER A 117 25.34 7.70 6.44
C SER A 117 24.89 6.25 6.61
N LEU A 118 25.75 5.30 6.23
CA LEU A 118 25.52 3.86 6.32
C LEU A 118 26.29 3.28 7.51
N GLU A 119 25.60 2.93 8.59
CA GLU A 119 26.25 2.21 9.70
C GLU A 119 25.52 0.96 10.20
N ILE A 120 24.38 0.60 9.61
CA ILE A 120 23.74 -0.68 9.87
C ILE A 120 23.26 -1.24 8.53
N ALA A 121 23.73 -2.44 8.16
CA ALA A 121 23.26 -3.10 6.94
C ALA A 121 21.78 -3.48 7.09
N PHE A 122 20.92 -2.95 6.21
CA PHE A 122 19.53 -3.38 6.11
C PHE A 122 19.47 -4.88 5.84
N ARG A 123 18.59 -5.57 6.55
CA ARG A 123 18.24 -6.96 6.29
C ARG A 123 16.73 -7.07 6.21
N PHE A 124 16.23 -7.76 5.18
CA PHE A 124 14.83 -8.06 5.09
C PHE A 124 14.35 -8.87 6.31
N PRO A 125 13.11 -8.64 6.78
CA PRO A 125 12.50 -9.49 7.80
C PRO A 125 12.49 -10.96 7.37
N LYS A 126 12.61 -11.89 8.33
CA LYS A 126 12.32 -13.31 8.06
C LYS A 126 10.86 -13.47 7.60
N PRO A 127 10.55 -14.41 6.71
CA PRO A 127 9.17 -14.68 6.30
C PRO A 127 8.25 -14.98 7.50
N LEU A 128 7.00 -14.54 7.43
CA LEU A 128 5.97 -14.95 8.39
C LEU A 128 5.41 -16.32 8.01
N LYS A 129 4.86 -17.03 8.99
CA LYS A 129 3.99 -18.17 8.70
C LYS A 129 2.71 -17.63 8.06
N CYS A 130 2.38 -18.13 6.86
CA CYS A 130 1.16 -17.73 6.17
C CYS A 130 -0.09 -18.14 6.99
N PRO A 131 -0.99 -17.21 7.36
CA PRO A 131 -2.22 -17.55 8.05
C PRO A 131 -3.18 -18.29 7.12
N ARG A 132 -4.15 -19.00 7.69
CA ARG A 132 -5.17 -19.69 6.91
C ARG A 132 -6.04 -18.65 6.20
N LEU A 133 -6.34 -18.88 4.92
CA LEU A 133 -7.23 -18.02 4.12
C LEU A 133 -8.56 -17.72 4.84
N SER A 134 -9.15 -18.73 5.48
CA SER A 134 -10.41 -18.61 6.22
C SER A 134 -10.37 -17.56 7.34
N SER A 135 -9.19 -17.23 7.88
CA SER A 135 -9.05 -16.21 8.93
C SER A 135 -9.27 -14.79 8.42
N PHE A 136 -9.21 -14.57 7.10
CA PHE A 136 -9.46 -13.27 6.48
C PHE A 136 -10.88 -13.13 5.92
N LEU A 137 -11.62 -14.24 5.84
CA LEU A 137 -12.91 -14.34 5.18
C LEU A 137 -14.06 -14.46 6.19
N ASP A 138 -15.18 -13.82 5.88
CA ASP A 138 -16.43 -14.00 6.62
C ASP A 138 -17.13 -15.27 6.13
N THR A 139 -16.58 -16.43 6.50
CA THR A 139 -16.99 -17.75 5.98
C THR A 139 -18.41 -18.17 6.34
N GLY A 140 -18.99 -17.59 7.42
CA GLY A 140 -20.38 -17.81 7.82
C GLY A 140 -21.40 -17.01 6.99
N ARG A 141 -20.95 -16.01 6.21
CA ARG A 141 -21.83 -15.21 5.34
C ARG A 141 -22.01 -15.92 4.00
N ILE A 142 -23.23 -16.40 3.75
CA ILE A 142 -23.63 -17.01 2.48
C ILE A 142 -24.42 -15.98 1.65
N GLY A 143 -24.10 -15.87 0.37
CA GLY A 143 -24.84 -15.05 -0.60
C GLY A 143 -25.70 -15.87 -1.54
N ASN A 144 -26.33 -15.18 -2.48
CA ASN A 144 -27.22 -15.73 -3.51
C ASN A 144 -26.66 -15.56 -4.94
N TYR A 145 -25.45 -15.01 -5.08
CA TYR A 145 -24.84 -14.75 -6.38
C TYR A 145 -24.07 -15.97 -6.88
N LYS A 146 -24.53 -16.56 -7.98
CA LYS A 146 -23.84 -17.66 -8.67
C LYS A 146 -23.14 -17.11 -9.92
N ALA A 147 -21.81 -17.01 -9.86
CA ALA A 147 -21.01 -16.62 -11.02
C ALA A 147 -20.99 -17.75 -12.06
N ASP A 148 -20.82 -17.39 -13.34
CA ASP A 148 -20.47 -18.36 -14.38
C ASP A 148 -19.00 -18.76 -14.21
N LEU A 149 -18.78 -20.02 -13.83
CA LEU A 149 -17.46 -20.60 -13.60
C LEU A 149 -17.16 -21.75 -14.57
N ALA A 150 -17.85 -21.88 -15.70
CA ALA A 150 -17.68 -23.02 -16.61
C ALA A 150 -16.20 -23.26 -16.99
N SER A 151 -15.49 -22.18 -17.33
CA SER A 151 -14.06 -22.23 -17.67
C SER A 151 -13.13 -22.57 -16.49
N TYR A 152 -13.55 -22.28 -15.26
CA TYR A 152 -12.86 -22.69 -14.03
C TYR A 152 -13.14 -24.16 -13.71
N GLU A 153 -14.39 -24.62 -13.87
CA GLU A 153 -14.79 -26.02 -13.65
C GLU A 153 -14.11 -26.97 -14.64
N GLU A 154 -14.03 -26.58 -15.92
CA GLU A 154 -13.33 -27.34 -16.95
C GLU A 154 -11.86 -27.58 -16.58
N ARG A 155 -11.19 -26.58 -16.00
CA ARG A 155 -9.76 -26.65 -15.67
C ARG A 155 -9.43 -27.19 -14.29
N HIS A 156 -10.30 -26.94 -13.31
CA HIS A 156 -10.00 -27.20 -11.90
C HIS A 156 -11.00 -28.14 -11.23
N GLY A 157 -12.01 -28.61 -11.98
CA GLY A 157 -13.06 -29.51 -11.52
C GLY A 157 -14.17 -28.81 -10.73
N ALA A 158 -15.29 -29.50 -10.57
CA ALA A 158 -16.45 -29.02 -9.80
C ALA A 158 -16.18 -28.87 -8.29
N SER A 159 -15.05 -29.36 -7.78
CA SER A 159 -14.68 -29.24 -6.36
C SER A 159 -14.51 -27.79 -5.91
N ILE A 160 -14.27 -26.85 -6.85
CA ILE A 160 -14.14 -25.42 -6.56
C ILE A 160 -15.33 -24.84 -5.79
N TRP A 161 -16.53 -25.41 -5.94
CA TRP A 161 -17.74 -24.98 -5.24
C TRP A 161 -17.77 -25.35 -3.75
N ASN A 162 -16.95 -26.30 -3.32
CA ASN A 162 -16.97 -26.83 -1.95
C ASN A 162 -15.72 -26.43 -1.14
N GLU A 163 -14.69 -25.93 -1.83
CA GLU A 163 -13.42 -25.50 -1.27
C GLU A 163 -13.46 -24.04 -0.80
N THR A 164 -12.69 -23.74 0.25
CA THR A 164 -12.46 -22.35 0.68
C THR A 164 -11.43 -21.70 -0.24
N LEU A 165 -11.90 -20.99 -1.26
CA LEU A 165 -11.09 -20.38 -2.32
C LEU A 165 -11.59 -18.96 -2.63
N VAL A 166 -10.69 -18.12 -3.12
CA VAL A 166 -11.01 -16.85 -3.78
C VAL A 166 -10.60 -16.97 -5.26
N LEU A 167 -11.53 -16.71 -6.17
CA LEU A 167 -11.28 -16.74 -7.62
C LEU A 167 -11.34 -15.33 -8.20
N ASP A 168 -10.40 -14.97 -9.08
CA ASP A 168 -10.54 -13.79 -9.94
C ASP A 168 -11.46 -14.15 -11.14
N ILE A 169 -12.75 -13.83 -11.02
CA ILE A 169 -13.75 -14.16 -12.05
C ILE A 169 -13.77 -13.18 -13.22
N GLY A 170 -12.99 -12.10 -13.16
CA GLY A 170 -12.85 -11.21 -14.31
C GLY A 170 -11.56 -11.46 -15.09
N ALA A 171 -10.72 -12.41 -14.67
CA ALA A 171 -9.57 -12.85 -15.45
C ALA A 171 -10.04 -13.54 -16.73
N SER A 172 -9.39 -13.24 -17.85
CA SER A 172 -9.67 -13.97 -19.10
C SER A 172 -9.31 -15.44 -18.93
N PRO A 173 -9.94 -16.35 -19.70
CA PRO A 173 -9.71 -17.79 -19.55
C PRO A 173 -8.22 -18.11 -19.40
N SER A 174 -7.35 -17.67 -20.29
CA SER A 174 -5.90 -17.95 -20.25
C SER A 174 -5.17 -17.56 -18.95
N TRP A 175 -5.73 -16.67 -18.13
CA TRP A 175 -5.14 -16.15 -16.89
C TRP A 175 -5.89 -16.56 -15.61
N GLN A 176 -6.95 -17.36 -15.75
CA GLN A 176 -7.65 -17.93 -14.61
C GLN A 176 -6.75 -18.96 -13.91
N SER A 177 -6.51 -18.74 -12.62
CA SER A 177 -5.70 -19.61 -11.78
C SER A 177 -6.41 -19.91 -10.47
N LYS A 178 -6.20 -21.12 -9.95
CA LYS A 178 -6.69 -21.56 -8.65
C LYS A 178 -5.53 -21.53 -7.66
N MET A 179 -5.58 -20.61 -6.70
CA MET A 179 -4.59 -20.53 -5.61
C MET A 179 -5.13 -21.23 -4.37
N HIS A 180 -4.36 -22.18 -3.83
CA HIS A 180 -4.75 -22.92 -2.63
C HIS A 180 -4.36 -22.15 -1.36
N GLY A 181 -5.34 -21.88 -0.50
CA GLY A 181 -5.09 -21.23 0.80
C GLY A 181 -4.62 -19.78 0.72
N LEU A 182 -4.74 -19.14 -0.45
CA LEU A 182 -4.30 -17.78 -0.72
C LEU A 182 -5.37 -17.00 -1.47
N CYS A 183 -5.37 -15.69 -1.30
CA CYS A 183 -6.12 -14.78 -2.16
C CYS A 183 -5.26 -14.45 -3.40
N PRO A 184 -5.83 -14.42 -4.62
CA PRO A 184 -5.18 -13.79 -5.76
C PRO A 184 -4.76 -12.36 -5.44
N CYS A 185 -3.72 -11.86 -6.12
CA CYS A 185 -3.27 -10.49 -5.92
C CYS A 185 -4.44 -9.50 -6.13
N LEU A 186 -4.67 -8.64 -5.14
CA LEU A 186 -5.66 -7.57 -5.23
C LEU A 186 -5.15 -6.49 -6.16
N ILE A 187 -5.81 -6.30 -7.30
CA ILE A 187 -5.48 -5.26 -8.28
C ILE A 187 -6.61 -4.23 -8.38
N ARG A 188 -6.26 -2.96 -8.58
CA ARG A 188 -7.20 -1.82 -8.63
C ARG A 188 -8.41 -2.10 -9.52
N THR A 189 -8.19 -2.54 -10.76
CA THR A 189 -9.26 -2.76 -11.73
C THR A 189 -10.23 -3.83 -11.24
N ARG A 190 -9.72 -4.92 -10.68
CA ARG A 190 -10.54 -6.04 -10.19
C ARG A 190 -11.30 -5.69 -8.92
N CYS A 191 -10.65 -5.01 -7.98
CA CYS A 191 -11.32 -4.51 -6.77
C CYS A 191 -12.48 -3.57 -7.14
N LYS A 192 -12.30 -2.67 -8.12
CA LYS A 192 -13.36 -1.77 -8.61
C LYS A 192 -14.54 -2.48 -9.28
N GLN A 193 -14.31 -3.68 -9.81
CA GLN A 193 -15.33 -4.49 -10.47
C GLN A 193 -15.98 -5.51 -9.53
N LYS A 194 -15.57 -5.56 -8.25
CA LYS A 194 -15.91 -6.64 -7.32
C LYS A 194 -15.64 -8.02 -7.93
N GLY A 195 -14.54 -8.17 -8.68
CA GLY A 195 -14.29 -9.37 -9.49
C GLY A 195 -13.64 -10.55 -8.75
N TYR A 196 -13.64 -10.55 -7.41
CA TYR A 196 -13.15 -11.67 -6.60
C TYR A 196 -14.32 -12.43 -5.99
N TYR A 197 -14.40 -13.72 -6.25
CA TYR A 197 -15.54 -14.57 -5.91
C TYR A 197 -15.18 -15.66 -4.92
N LEU A 198 -16.08 -15.93 -3.98
CA LEU A 198 -16.04 -17.05 -3.04
C LEU A 198 -17.07 -18.10 -3.49
N PRO A 199 -16.66 -19.17 -4.20
CA PRO A 199 -17.60 -20.12 -4.77
C PRO A 199 -18.43 -20.85 -3.71
N LYS A 200 -17.78 -21.26 -2.61
CA LYS A 200 -18.43 -21.93 -1.48
C LYS A 200 -19.48 -21.07 -0.79
N GLN A 201 -19.22 -19.77 -0.67
CA GLN A 201 -20.14 -18.82 -0.05
C GLN A 201 -21.12 -18.17 -1.04
N ARG A 202 -20.98 -18.42 -2.35
CA ARG A 202 -21.80 -17.84 -3.42
C ARG A 202 -21.95 -16.33 -3.33
N ARG A 203 -20.83 -15.65 -3.13
CA ARG A 203 -20.76 -14.18 -3.07
C ARG A 203 -19.40 -13.65 -3.49
N LEU A 204 -19.37 -12.37 -3.81
CA LEU A 204 -18.13 -11.64 -4.05
C LEU A 204 -17.45 -11.29 -2.71
N LEU A 205 -16.15 -11.04 -2.73
CA LEU A 205 -15.45 -10.42 -1.60
C LEU A 205 -16.05 -9.04 -1.35
N ASP A 206 -16.23 -8.70 -0.08
CA ASP A 206 -16.56 -7.34 0.32
C ASP A 206 -15.29 -6.52 0.61
N GLY A 207 -15.48 -5.21 0.78
CA GLY A 207 -14.34 -4.33 1.00
C GLY A 207 -13.66 -4.49 2.36
N VAL A 208 -14.33 -5.02 3.38
CA VAL A 208 -13.70 -5.33 4.66
C VAL A 208 -12.76 -6.52 4.50
N GLU A 209 -13.17 -7.57 3.78
CA GLU A 209 -12.30 -8.71 3.47
C GLU A 209 -11.10 -8.29 2.63
N CYS A 210 -11.30 -7.44 1.60
CA CYS A 210 -10.19 -6.87 0.83
C CYS A 210 -9.24 -6.01 1.70
N ALA A 211 -9.79 -5.23 2.64
CA ALA A 211 -8.99 -4.45 3.58
C ALA A 211 -8.14 -5.35 4.48
N ARG A 212 -8.72 -6.43 5.02
CA ARG A 212 -8.00 -7.43 5.83
C ARG A 212 -6.84 -8.08 5.06
N PHE A 213 -7.02 -8.42 3.79
CA PHE A 213 -5.94 -8.95 2.95
C PHE A 213 -4.79 -7.96 2.77
N GLN A 214 -5.06 -6.65 2.77
CA GLN A 214 -4.04 -5.61 2.76
C GLN A 214 -3.53 -5.21 4.15
N GLY A 215 -4.00 -5.85 5.23
CA GLY A 215 -3.64 -5.50 6.61
C GLY A 215 -4.22 -4.16 7.07
N VAL A 216 -5.25 -3.65 6.38
CA VAL A 216 -5.96 -2.42 6.75
C VAL A 216 -7.02 -2.78 7.80
N PRO A 217 -7.04 -2.11 8.97
CA PRO A 217 -8.05 -2.34 9.99
C PRO A 217 -9.48 -2.13 9.48
N ALA A 218 -10.41 -3.00 9.86
CA ALA A 218 -11.80 -2.94 9.42
C ALA A 218 -12.48 -1.63 9.83
N GLU A 219 -12.17 -1.14 11.04
CA GLU A 219 -12.69 0.13 11.51
C GLU A 219 -12.13 1.33 10.72
N LEU A 220 -10.85 1.29 10.36
CA LEU A 220 -10.26 2.30 9.49
C LEU A 220 -10.93 2.28 8.11
N TYR A 221 -11.18 1.09 7.55
CA TYR A 221 -11.91 0.94 6.30
C TYR A 221 -13.30 1.58 6.34
N ARG A 222 -14.10 1.30 7.40
CA ARG A 222 -15.43 1.92 7.57
C ARG A 222 -15.34 3.43 7.66
N ARG A 223 -14.38 3.97 8.44
CA ARG A 223 -14.13 5.42 8.54
C ARG A 223 -13.74 6.02 7.19
N MET A 224 -12.95 5.34 6.37
CA MET A 224 -12.64 5.79 5.01
C MET A 224 -13.91 5.89 4.17
N LEU A 225 -14.79 4.87 4.23
CA LEU A 225 -16.06 4.83 3.49
C LEU A 225 -16.97 6.00 3.86
N SER A 226 -17.25 6.18 5.17
CA SER A 226 -18.08 7.28 5.65
C SER A 226 -17.51 8.66 5.26
N ASN A 227 -16.19 8.81 5.29
CA ASN A 227 -15.55 10.07 4.90
C ASN A 227 -15.65 10.35 3.41
N VAL A 228 -15.47 9.34 2.55
CA VAL A 228 -15.61 9.49 1.09
C VAL A 228 -17.05 9.86 0.77
N MET A 229 -18.03 9.16 1.34
CA MET A 229 -19.46 9.47 1.16
C MET A 229 -19.81 10.91 1.55
N ARG A 230 -19.22 11.44 2.62
CA ARG A 230 -19.46 12.83 3.07
C ARG A 230 -18.82 13.90 2.17
N LYS A 231 -17.65 13.62 1.58
CA LYS A 231 -16.82 14.63 0.91
C LYS A 231 -16.99 14.69 -0.61
N THR A 232 -17.50 13.64 -1.21
CA THR A 232 -17.60 13.52 -2.66
C THR A 232 -19.05 13.67 -3.07
N ASN A 233 -19.30 14.15 -4.30
CA ASN A 233 -20.64 14.11 -4.91
C ASN A 233 -21.07 12.68 -5.28
N HIS A 234 -20.53 11.63 -4.63
CA HIS A 234 -21.00 10.27 -4.85
C HIS A 234 -22.42 10.19 -4.34
N THR A 235 -23.34 9.88 -5.25
CA THR A 235 -24.76 9.75 -4.96
C THR A 235 -25.10 8.42 -4.29
N THR A 236 -24.15 7.46 -4.24
CA THR A 236 -24.37 6.11 -3.71
C THR A 236 -23.18 5.60 -2.90
N GLU A 237 -23.48 4.74 -1.92
CA GLU A 237 -22.48 3.99 -1.14
C GLU A 237 -21.58 3.13 -2.04
N GLU A 238 -22.14 2.53 -3.10
CA GLU A 238 -21.40 1.73 -4.08
C GLU A 238 -20.31 2.55 -4.78
N GLY A 239 -20.58 3.81 -5.13
CA GLY A 239 -19.59 4.69 -5.75
C GLY A 239 -18.40 4.99 -4.81
N ALA A 240 -18.71 5.25 -3.54
CA ALA A 240 -17.70 5.46 -2.50
C ALA A 240 -16.88 4.20 -2.22
N GLU A 241 -17.55 3.05 -2.13
CA GLU A 241 -16.91 1.75 -1.92
C GLU A 241 -15.96 1.41 -3.07
N LYS A 242 -16.41 1.60 -4.32
CA LYS A 242 -15.60 1.39 -5.53
C LYS A 242 -14.32 2.23 -5.53
N GLN A 243 -14.39 3.46 -5.03
CA GLN A 243 -13.21 4.31 -4.92
C GLN A 243 -12.18 3.73 -3.93
N ILE A 244 -12.61 3.32 -2.75
CA ILE A 244 -11.74 2.75 -1.70
C ILE A 244 -11.19 1.40 -2.13
N MET A 245 -12.02 0.55 -2.73
CA MET A 245 -11.61 -0.74 -3.30
C MET A 245 -10.51 -0.58 -4.35
N GLY A 246 -10.64 0.43 -5.22
CA GLY A 246 -9.59 0.77 -6.17
C GLY A 246 -8.26 1.15 -5.49
N ALA A 247 -8.31 1.90 -4.39
CA ALA A 247 -7.13 2.27 -3.63
C ALA A 247 -6.48 1.05 -2.95
N LEU A 248 -7.28 0.15 -2.37
CA LEU A 248 -6.78 -1.10 -1.78
C LEU A 248 -6.05 -1.97 -2.82
N GLY A 249 -6.58 -2.06 -4.05
CA GLY A 249 -5.93 -2.81 -5.13
C GLY A 249 -4.67 -2.15 -5.73
N ASP A 250 -4.36 -0.89 -5.38
CA ASP A 250 -3.10 -0.21 -5.73
C ASP A 250 -2.13 -0.15 -4.56
N SER A 251 -2.57 -0.50 -3.35
CA SER A 251 -1.81 -0.31 -2.12
C SER A 251 -0.79 -1.42 -1.88
N MET A 252 0.25 -1.10 -1.10
CA MET A 252 1.11 -2.11 -0.49
C MET A 252 0.48 -2.59 0.81
N SER A 253 0.59 -3.89 1.09
CA SER A 253 0.05 -4.44 2.32
C SER A 253 0.74 -3.86 3.56
N VAL A 254 -0.06 -3.41 4.52
CA VAL A 254 0.38 -2.71 5.74
C VAL A 254 1.36 -3.56 6.54
N ASN A 255 1.11 -4.87 6.65
CA ASN A 255 2.00 -5.81 7.33
C ASN A 255 3.41 -5.87 6.71
N VAL A 256 3.53 -5.73 5.39
CA VAL A 256 4.84 -5.68 4.71
C VAL A 256 5.58 -4.41 5.11
N LEU A 257 4.90 -3.26 5.02
CA LEU A 257 5.48 -1.96 5.37
C LEU A 257 5.88 -1.87 6.84
N MET A 258 5.02 -2.32 7.75
CA MET A 258 5.30 -2.34 9.20
C MET A 258 6.51 -3.20 9.57
N ARG A 259 6.93 -4.14 8.71
CA ARG A 259 8.11 -4.98 8.97
C ARG A 259 9.37 -4.45 8.31
N ILE A 260 9.24 -3.81 7.14
CA ILE A 260 10.36 -3.26 6.38
C ILE A 260 10.77 -1.89 6.91
N LEU A 261 9.82 -0.98 7.13
CA LEU A 261 10.11 0.40 7.52
C LEU A 261 10.93 0.51 8.80
N PRO A 262 10.60 -0.17 9.93
CA PRO A 262 11.43 -0.12 11.12
C PRO A 262 12.87 -0.55 10.88
N ARG A 263 13.07 -1.59 10.07
CA ARG A 263 14.39 -2.13 9.75
C ARG A 263 15.18 -1.17 8.88
N ALA A 264 14.54 -0.55 7.89
CA ALA A 264 15.14 0.47 7.05
C ALA A 264 15.52 1.72 7.87
N LEU A 265 14.63 2.20 8.73
CA LEU A 265 14.89 3.33 9.63
C LEU A 265 16.01 3.03 10.61
N LYS A 266 16.01 1.83 11.21
CA LYS A 266 17.10 1.40 12.09
C LYS A 266 18.42 1.30 11.33
N ALA A 267 18.41 0.73 10.12
CA ALA A 267 19.58 0.64 9.24
C ALA A 267 20.19 2.03 8.92
N ALA A 268 19.31 3.00 8.68
CA ALA A 268 19.66 4.40 8.42
C ALA A 268 19.94 5.22 9.70
N SER A 269 19.96 4.60 10.88
CA SER A 269 20.10 5.29 12.18
C SER A 269 19.01 6.33 12.50
N LEU A 270 17.88 6.29 11.79
CA LEU A 270 16.72 7.16 11.91
C LEU A 270 15.64 6.64 12.88
N TRP A 271 15.78 5.42 13.39
CA TRP A 271 14.85 4.90 14.39
C TRP A 271 15.00 5.66 15.71
N PRO A 272 13.91 6.21 16.29
CA PRO A 272 13.98 6.95 17.55
C PRO A 272 14.53 6.09 18.69
N ALA A 273 15.47 6.65 19.47
CA ALA A 273 16.05 5.92 20.61
C ALA A 273 15.04 5.68 21.75
N SER A 274 14.01 6.53 21.84
CA SER A 274 12.90 6.41 22.79
C SER A 274 11.96 5.26 22.47
N LEU A 275 11.94 4.77 21.22
CA LEU A 275 11.04 3.70 20.79
C LEU A 275 11.74 2.35 20.81
N LYS A 276 11.18 1.40 21.56
CA LYS A 276 11.65 0.02 21.54
C LYS A 276 11.34 -0.59 20.17
N PHE A 277 12.38 -0.99 19.46
CA PHE A 277 12.24 -1.73 18.21
C PHE A 277 11.57 -3.08 18.45
N LYS A 278 10.39 -3.31 17.86
CA LYS A 278 9.65 -4.59 17.89
C LYS A 278 9.03 -4.87 16.53
N ASP A 279 8.89 -6.15 16.20
CA ASP A 279 8.17 -6.63 15.02
C ASP A 279 6.90 -7.36 15.50
N PRO A 280 5.77 -6.64 15.69
CA PRO A 280 4.56 -7.23 16.27
C PRO A 280 4.00 -8.37 15.42
N TRP A 281 4.27 -8.36 14.11
CA TRP A 281 3.86 -9.40 13.18
C TRP A 281 4.67 -10.69 13.34
N ALA A 282 5.92 -10.61 13.80
CA ALA A 282 6.72 -11.80 14.10
C ALA A 282 6.36 -12.43 15.45
N GLU A 283 5.80 -11.66 16.38
CA GLU A 283 5.48 -12.08 17.75
C GLU A 283 4.02 -12.57 17.89
N SER A 284 3.14 -12.26 16.94
CA SER A 284 1.72 -12.61 17.03
C SER A 284 1.41 -14.00 16.45
N SER A 285 0.59 -14.77 17.17
CA SER A 285 0.01 -16.04 16.70
C SER A 285 -1.23 -15.84 15.82
N ASP A 286 -1.92 -14.71 15.97
CA ASP A 286 -3.09 -14.34 15.18
C ASP A 286 -2.75 -13.11 14.34
N LEU A 287 -2.33 -13.36 13.11
CA LEU A 287 -1.93 -12.32 12.15
C LEU A 287 -3.15 -11.69 11.45
N ALA A 288 -4.28 -12.38 11.38
CA ALA A 288 -5.44 -11.88 10.64
C ALA A 288 -6.13 -10.72 11.37
N SER A 289 -6.19 -10.77 12.71
CA SER A 289 -6.77 -9.70 13.54
C SER A 289 -5.74 -8.67 14.04
N LEU A 290 -4.45 -8.88 13.75
CA LEU A 290 -3.40 -8.08 14.39
C LEU A 290 -3.51 -6.59 14.04
N SER A 291 -3.81 -6.25 12.78
CA SER A 291 -3.99 -4.85 12.38
C SER A 291 -5.13 -4.17 13.15
N ASP A 292 -6.25 -4.87 13.36
CA ASP A 292 -7.38 -4.36 14.15
C ASP A 292 -6.97 -4.14 15.61
N ARG A 293 -6.31 -5.11 16.24
CA ARG A 293 -5.84 -4.98 17.64
C ARG A 293 -4.84 -3.84 17.82
N LEU A 294 -3.91 -3.68 16.88
CA LEU A 294 -2.93 -2.58 16.90
C LEU A 294 -3.62 -1.23 16.72
N PHE A 295 -4.62 -1.16 15.83
CA PHE A 295 -5.42 0.04 15.65
C PHE A 295 -6.20 0.37 16.93
N GLU A 296 -6.91 -0.58 17.53
CA GLU A 296 -7.61 -0.36 18.80
C GLU A 296 -6.67 0.11 19.91
N ALA A 297 -5.51 -0.54 20.07
CA ALA A 297 -4.52 -0.15 21.09
C ALA A 297 -3.97 1.27 20.87
N ALA A 298 -3.78 1.69 19.61
CA ALA A 298 -3.23 3.01 19.29
C ALA A 298 -4.22 4.17 19.52
N PHE A 299 -5.52 3.86 19.62
CA PHE A 299 -6.63 4.83 19.63
C PHE A 299 -7.65 4.60 20.76
N ARG A 300 -7.32 3.80 21.79
CA ARG A 300 -8.15 3.60 23.00
C ARG A 300 -7.92 4.65 24.11
N ASP A 301 -6.93 5.53 23.95
CA ASP A 301 -6.52 6.52 24.96
C ASP A 301 -6.89 7.98 24.62
N ASP A 302 -7.86 8.22 23.71
CA ASP A 302 -8.47 9.55 23.47
C ASP A 302 -9.91 9.58 24.02
#